data_AF-A0A0F2TJJ7-F1
#
_entry.id   AF-A0A0F2TJJ7-F1
#
_cell.length_a   1.000
_cell.length_b   1.000
_cell.length_c   1.000
_cell.angle_alpha   90.00
_cell.angle_beta   90.00
_cell.angle_gamma   90.00
#
_symmetry.space_group_name_H-M   'P 1'
#
loop_
_entity.id
_entity.type
_entity.pdbx_description
1 polymer ?
#
loop_
_entity_poly.entity_id
_entity_poly.type
_entity_poly.pdbx_seq_one_letter_code
_entity_poly.pdbx_strand_id
1 'polypeptide(L)'
;MTTPTIGAPAAPSAALRAVLQLYPAGYRRERGEELAAVFADTTAHAGRSAVAREVFDLALYGLRVRAGLTGSTAAGRLLALVAPMIAGAVAGAALVPWLADPDRVTFLLTWNDSLSAYAEVFLQPVGAMLLVVAAALGRWTAARGLALFLGVLALGELGGAFVDSRFADLWWPGYIGMATLPFVFAALLLLAAPADLLPRPSLRSGGLVVASVVAGALLETAQRWDDTNFPVDRQWFVLMLAAPLVLALTALRGRRVPAAVGVAVLAVTAPGSLFNIWRESRGISHLAQTAAPVVIVLAMVALVAYGLGRRRPERVGA
;
A
#
# COMPACT_ATOMS: atom_id res chain seq x y z
N MET A 1 -30.03 -48.04 -15.58
CA MET A 1 -29.29 -47.03 -14.80
C MET A 1 -27.81 -47.22 -15.09
N THR A 2 -27.27 -46.48 -16.06
CA THR A 2 -25.85 -46.46 -16.38
C THR A 2 -25.19 -45.39 -15.52
N THR A 3 -24.38 -45.81 -14.56
CA THR A 3 -23.52 -44.93 -13.76
C THR A 3 -22.57 -44.20 -14.72
N PRO A 4 -22.56 -42.85 -14.74
CA PRO A 4 -21.60 -42.13 -15.56
C PRO A 4 -20.19 -42.45 -15.05
N THR A 5 -19.39 -43.07 -15.92
CA THR A 5 -17.97 -43.26 -15.71
C THR A 5 -17.32 -41.88 -15.67
N ILE A 6 -16.97 -41.41 -14.47
CA ILE A 6 -16.19 -40.19 -14.28
C ILE A 6 -14.84 -40.46 -14.94
N GLY A 7 -14.63 -39.86 -16.12
CA GLY A 7 -13.36 -39.93 -16.83
C GLY A 7 -12.23 -39.45 -15.92
N ALA A 8 -11.07 -40.12 -16.02
CA ALA A 8 -9.90 -39.76 -15.25
C ALA A 8 -9.60 -38.25 -15.37
N PRO A 9 -9.32 -37.54 -14.27
CA PRO A 9 -9.09 -36.10 -14.31
C PRO A 9 -7.91 -35.79 -15.24
N ALA A 10 -8.14 -34.93 -16.23
CA ALA A 10 -7.10 -34.45 -17.12
C ALA A 10 -5.95 -33.85 -16.28
N ALA A 11 -4.70 -34.18 -16.64
CA ALA A 11 -3.55 -33.73 -15.89
C ALA A 11 -3.51 -32.19 -15.79
N PRO A 12 -3.24 -31.61 -14.61
CA PRO A 12 -3.27 -30.17 -14.41
C PRO A 12 -2.21 -29.48 -15.28
N SER A 13 -2.61 -28.38 -15.91
CA SER A 13 -1.71 -27.57 -16.75
C SER A 13 -0.48 -27.12 -15.97
N ALA A 14 0.65 -26.89 -16.66
CA ALA A 14 1.88 -26.42 -16.02
C ALA A 14 1.68 -25.09 -15.27
N ALA A 15 0.85 -24.21 -15.82
CA ALA A 15 0.46 -22.95 -15.18
C ALA A 15 -0.30 -23.18 -13.86
N LEU A 16 -1.30 -24.06 -13.85
CA LEU A 16 -2.04 -24.40 -12.63
C LEU A 16 -1.12 -25.00 -11.57
N ARG A 17 -0.21 -25.90 -11.95
CA ARG A 17 0.79 -26.44 -11.02
C ARG A 17 1.68 -25.36 -10.42
N ALA A 18 2.18 -24.43 -11.23
CA ALA A 18 2.99 -23.30 -10.76
C ALA A 18 2.20 -22.41 -9.80
N VAL A 19 0.94 -22.11 -10.10
CA VAL A 19 0.07 -21.31 -9.24
C VAL A 19 -0.23 -22.00 -7.91
N LEU A 20 -0.51 -23.30 -7.93
CA LEU A 20 -0.70 -24.06 -6.70
C LEU A 20 0.54 -24.01 -5.81
N GLN A 21 1.76 -23.88 -6.37
CA GLN A 21 2.98 -23.75 -5.55
C GLN A 21 3.03 -22.48 -4.68
N LEU A 22 2.23 -21.45 -5.00
CA LEU A 22 2.13 -20.23 -4.20
C LEU A 22 1.40 -20.45 -2.87
N TYR A 23 0.58 -21.50 -2.77
CA TYR A 23 -0.12 -21.85 -1.54
C TYR A 23 0.79 -22.58 -0.53
N PRO A 24 0.56 -22.41 0.79
CA PRO A 24 1.23 -23.20 1.82
C PRO A 24 1.02 -24.71 1.64
N ALA A 25 2.04 -25.52 1.93
CA ALA A 25 2.03 -26.96 1.68
C ALA A 25 0.89 -27.72 2.40
N GLY A 26 0.51 -27.32 3.61
CA GLY A 26 -0.65 -27.88 4.31
C GLY A 26 -1.96 -27.63 3.55
N TYR A 27 -2.20 -26.37 3.19
CA TYR A 27 -3.38 -25.97 2.43
C TYR A 27 -3.49 -26.69 1.08
N ARG A 28 -2.36 -26.89 0.37
CA ARG A 28 -2.34 -27.64 -0.89
C ARG A 28 -2.73 -29.10 -0.73
N ARG A 29 -2.30 -29.75 0.36
CA ARG A 29 -2.64 -31.16 0.63
C ARG A 29 -4.13 -31.32 0.94
N GLU A 30 -4.72 -30.36 1.65
CA GLU A 30 -6.12 -30.43 2.08
C GLU A 30 -7.10 -29.96 0.99
N ARG A 31 -6.74 -28.92 0.22
CA ARG A 31 -7.65 -28.21 -0.69
C ARG A 31 -7.17 -28.15 -2.14
N GLY A 32 -5.99 -28.69 -2.45
CA GLY A 32 -5.40 -28.59 -3.79
C GLY A 32 -6.22 -29.28 -4.87
N GLU A 33 -6.78 -30.46 -4.55
CA GLU A 33 -7.65 -31.20 -5.47
C GLU A 33 -8.97 -30.45 -5.72
N GLU A 34 -9.59 -29.92 -4.66
CA GLU A 34 -10.80 -29.09 -4.76
C GLU A 34 -10.54 -27.84 -5.61
N LEU A 35 -9.44 -27.12 -5.36
CA LEU A 35 -9.07 -25.94 -6.16
C LEU A 35 -8.83 -26.29 -7.64
N ALA A 36 -8.17 -27.41 -7.92
CA ALA A 36 -7.92 -27.85 -9.29
C ALA A 36 -9.22 -28.26 -10.00
N ALA A 37 -10.13 -28.94 -9.29
CA ALA A 37 -11.43 -29.33 -9.81
C ALA A 37 -12.31 -28.10 -10.12
N VAL A 38 -12.41 -27.15 -9.18
CA VAL A 38 -13.13 -25.88 -9.40
C VAL A 38 -12.51 -25.08 -10.54
N PHE A 39 -11.18 -25.01 -10.63
CA PHE A 39 -10.51 -24.36 -11.75
C PHE A 39 -10.85 -25.03 -13.08
N ALA A 40 -10.79 -26.37 -13.16
CA ALA A 40 -11.14 -27.10 -14.38
C ALA A 40 -12.60 -26.88 -14.79
N ASP A 41 -13.52 -26.88 -13.83
CA ASP A 41 -14.96 -26.66 -14.07
C ASP A 41 -15.23 -25.24 -14.57
N THR A 42 -14.70 -24.22 -13.87
CA THR A 42 -14.83 -22.81 -14.27
C THR A 42 -14.17 -22.48 -15.62
N THR A 43 -13.17 -23.25 -16.05
CA THR A 43 -12.42 -23.01 -17.29
C THR A 43 -12.78 -23.93 -18.45
N ALA A 44 -13.64 -24.93 -18.25
CA ALA A 44 -13.99 -25.95 -19.26
C ALA A 44 -14.52 -25.36 -20.58
N HIS A 45 -15.20 -24.23 -20.51
CA HIS A 45 -15.76 -23.52 -21.68
C HIS A 45 -15.24 -22.08 -21.82
N ALA A 46 -14.19 -21.74 -21.08
CA ALA A 46 -13.64 -20.39 -21.05
C ALA A 46 -12.63 -20.16 -22.18
N GLY A 47 -12.65 -18.96 -22.77
CA GLY A 47 -11.61 -18.54 -23.72
C GLY A 47 -10.25 -18.34 -23.05
N ARG A 48 -9.17 -18.28 -23.84
CA ARG A 48 -7.78 -18.15 -23.33
C ARG A 48 -7.58 -16.99 -22.35
N SER A 49 -8.23 -15.84 -22.60
CA SER A 49 -8.16 -14.66 -21.74
C SER A 49 -8.82 -14.89 -20.39
N ALA A 50 -9.97 -15.56 -20.36
CA ALA A 50 -10.67 -15.91 -19.14
C ALA A 50 -9.86 -16.93 -18.31
N VAL A 51 -9.25 -17.93 -18.96
CA VAL A 51 -8.33 -18.86 -18.28
C VAL A 51 -7.14 -18.13 -17.67
N ALA A 52 -6.49 -17.22 -18.41
CA ALA A 52 -5.35 -16.45 -17.89
C ALA A 52 -5.76 -15.60 -16.68
N ARG A 53 -6.96 -15.01 -16.71
CA ARG A 53 -7.52 -14.26 -15.58
C ARG A 53 -7.73 -15.15 -14.36
N GLU A 54 -8.32 -16.33 -14.53
CA GLU A 54 -8.51 -17.26 -13.40
C GLU A 54 -7.19 -17.76 -12.81
N VAL A 55 -6.19 -18.03 -13.65
CA VAL A 55 -4.83 -18.39 -13.20
C VAL A 55 -4.23 -17.26 -12.35
N PHE A 56 -4.40 -16.01 -12.80
CA PHE A 56 -3.90 -14.84 -12.07
C PHE A 56 -4.64 -14.61 -10.75
N ASP A 57 -5.96 -14.71 -10.74
CA ASP A 57 -6.78 -14.56 -9.54
C ASP A 57 -6.44 -15.66 -8.51
N LEU A 58 -6.25 -16.90 -8.97
CA LEU A 58 -5.83 -18.01 -8.12
C LEU A 58 -4.40 -17.82 -7.58
N ALA A 59 -3.48 -17.26 -8.36
CA ALA A 59 -2.12 -16.93 -7.93
C ALA A 59 -2.10 -15.84 -6.86
N LEU A 60 -2.85 -14.76 -7.07
CA LEU A 60 -3.00 -13.68 -6.10
C LEU A 60 -3.64 -14.18 -4.80
N TYR A 61 -4.66 -15.04 -4.89
CA TYR A 61 -5.26 -15.64 -3.70
C TYR A 61 -4.25 -16.51 -2.95
N GLY A 62 -3.47 -17.34 -3.63
CA GLY A 62 -2.41 -18.16 -3.03
C GLY A 62 -1.35 -17.34 -2.31
N LEU A 63 -0.89 -16.24 -2.93
CA LEU A 63 0.04 -15.30 -2.31
C LEU A 63 -0.56 -14.65 -1.04
N ARG A 64 -1.84 -14.25 -1.07
CA ARG A 64 -2.52 -13.71 0.12
C ARG A 64 -2.68 -14.74 1.23
N VAL A 65 -3.02 -15.99 0.91
CA VAL A 65 -3.09 -17.09 1.89
C VAL A 65 -1.72 -17.29 2.54
N ARG A 66 -0.65 -17.33 1.74
CA ARG A 66 0.72 -17.50 2.24
C ARG A 66 1.21 -16.31 3.08
N ALA A 67 0.82 -15.10 2.71
CA ALA A 67 1.13 -13.88 3.47
C ALA A 67 0.19 -13.69 4.68
N GLY A 68 -0.83 -14.53 4.85
CA GLY A 68 -1.83 -14.38 5.90
C GLY A 68 -2.67 -13.10 5.76
N LEU A 69 -2.96 -12.65 4.54
CA LEU A 69 -3.69 -11.42 4.22
C LEU A 69 -5.14 -11.68 3.78
N THR A 70 -5.74 -12.77 4.25
CA THR A 70 -7.12 -13.14 3.94
C THR A 70 -8.11 -12.52 4.91
N GLY A 71 -9.41 -12.56 4.60
CA GLY A 71 -10.45 -11.98 5.47
C GLY A 71 -10.58 -12.64 6.85
N SER A 72 -10.09 -13.86 7.02
CA SER A 72 -10.07 -14.56 8.30
C SER A 72 -8.99 -14.03 9.26
N THR A 73 -7.93 -13.39 8.75
CA THR A 73 -6.81 -12.92 9.57
C THR A 73 -6.99 -11.50 10.07
N ALA A 74 -6.25 -11.13 11.13
CA ALA A 74 -6.23 -9.76 11.62
C ALA A 74 -5.59 -8.79 10.60
N ALA A 75 -4.56 -9.23 9.89
CA ALA A 75 -3.85 -8.42 8.89
C ALA A 75 -4.74 -8.09 7.68
N GLY A 76 -5.48 -9.07 7.12
CA GLY A 76 -6.40 -8.80 6.01
C GLY A 76 -7.50 -7.82 6.40
N ARG A 77 -8.07 -7.95 7.61
CA ARG A 77 -9.05 -6.98 8.16
C ARG A 77 -8.45 -5.60 8.40
N LEU A 78 -7.19 -5.51 8.82
CA LEU A 78 -6.49 -4.25 8.97
C LEU A 78 -6.31 -3.56 7.62
N LEU A 79 -5.83 -4.28 6.59
CA LEU A 79 -5.65 -3.74 5.25
C LEU A 79 -6.96 -3.26 4.62
N ALA A 80 -8.08 -3.96 4.88
CA ALA A 80 -9.39 -3.52 4.44
C ALA A 80 -9.82 -2.17 5.07
N LEU A 81 -9.42 -1.90 6.32
CA LEU A 81 -9.64 -0.61 6.98
C LEU A 81 -8.69 0.47 6.47
N VAL A 82 -7.45 0.12 6.13
CA VAL A 82 -6.44 1.03 5.56
C VAL A 82 -6.84 1.49 4.17
N ALA A 83 -7.42 0.61 3.35
CA ALA A 83 -7.74 0.86 1.94
C ALA A 83 -8.43 2.21 1.64
N PRO A 84 -9.57 2.58 2.26
CA PRO A 84 -10.19 3.89 2.04
C PRO A 84 -9.34 5.06 2.56
N MET A 85 -8.59 4.85 3.64
CA MET A 85 -7.74 5.89 4.23
C MET A 85 -6.56 6.22 3.32
N ILE A 86 -5.84 5.19 2.84
CA ILE A 86 -4.67 5.40 1.98
C ILE A 86 -5.06 5.93 0.60
N ALA A 87 -6.19 5.49 0.04
CA ALA A 87 -6.70 6.02 -1.24
C ALA A 87 -6.99 7.53 -1.16
N GLY A 88 -7.62 7.97 -0.07
CA GLY A 88 -7.85 9.39 0.17
C GLY A 88 -6.56 10.14 0.49
N ALA A 89 -5.76 9.64 1.43
CA ALA A 89 -4.56 10.33 1.92
C ALA A 89 -3.51 10.56 0.83
N VAL A 90 -3.23 9.56 -0.01
CA VAL A 90 -2.28 9.73 -1.11
C VAL A 90 -2.78 10.73 -2.15
N ALA A 91 -4.10 10.77 -2.40
CA ALA A 91 -4.68 11.72 -3.33
C ALA A 91 -4.68 13.15 -2.77
N GLY A 92 -4.93 13.32 -1.47
CA GLY A 92 -4.78 14.60 -0.78
C GLY A 92 -3.37 15.15 -0.89
N ALA A 93 -2.36 14.32 -0.62
CA ALA A 93 -0.96 14.69 -0.78
C ALA A 93 -0.63 15.08 -2.24
N ALA A 94 -1.12 14.30 -3.22
CA ALA A 94 -0.91 14.57 -4.64
C ALA A 94 -1.46 15.93 -5.12
N LEU A 95 -2.55 16.41 -4.49
CA LEU A 95 -3.25 17.62 -4.90
C LEU A 95 -2.69 18.88 -4.24
N VAL A 96 -1.90 18.77 -3.17
CA VAL A 96 -1.39 19.95 -2.45
C VAL A 96 -0.53 20.87 -3.32
N PRO A 97 0.44 20.38 -4.13
CA PRO A 97 1.21 21.27 -5.00
C PRO A 97 0.31 22.10 -5.94
N TRP A 98 -0.80 21.53 -6.40
CA TRP A 98 -1.76 22.20 -7.27
C TRP A 98 -2.62 23.27 -6.58
N LEU A 99 -2.85 23.10 -5.28
CA LEU A 99 -3.74 23.99 -4.53
C LEU A 99 -2.97 25.06 -3.75
N ALA A 100 -1.76 24.73 -3.29
CA ALA A 100 -0.98 25.54 -2.37
C ALA A 100 0.31 26.11 -2.97
N ASP A 101 0.75 25.62 -4.14
CA ASP A 101 1.98 26.06 -4.80
C ASP A 101 1.78 26.24 -6.32
N PRO A 102 0.92 27.20 -6.73
CA PRO A 102 0.62 27.43 -8.14
C PRO A 102 1.84 27.92 -8.93
N ASP A 103 2.83 28.54 -8.27
CA ASP A 103 4.06 28.99 -8.91
C ASP A 103 4.93 27.81 -9.34
N ARG A 104 5.07 26.78 -8.50
CA ARG A 104 5.75 25.53 -8.87
C ARG A 104 5.10 24.82 -10.05
N VAL A 105 3.77 24.74 -10.04
CA VAL A 105 3.02 24.13 -11.16
C VAL A 105 3.23 24.94 -12.44
N THR A 106 3.12 26.26 -12.35
CA THR A 106 3.35 27.15 -13.49
C THR A 106 4.76 27.01 -14.02
N PHE A 107 5.77 26.96 -13.14
CA PHE A 107 7.16 26.72 -13.50
C PHE A 107 7.32 25.41 -14.30
N LEU A 108 6.76 24.30 -13.81
CA LEU A 108 6.80 23.00 -14.50
C LEU A 108 6.17 23.07 -15.90
N LEU A 109 5.05 23.79 -16.05
CA LEU A 109 4.35 23.93 -17.33
C LEU A 109 5.09 24.85 -18.30
N THR A 110 5.73 25.91 -17.82
CA THR A 110 6.46 26.89 -18.68
C THR A 110 7.80 26.37 -19.19
N TRP A 111 8.39 25.37 -18.53
CA TRP A 111 9.72 24.87 -18.89
C TRP A 111 9.71 24.01 -20.17
N ASN A 112 8.57 23.42 -20.51
CA ASN A 112 8.44 22.51 -21.65
C ASN A 112 6.99 22.45 -22.17
N ASP A 113 6.74 23.05 -23.34
CA ASP A 113 5.41 23.06 -23.99
C ASP A 113 5.05 21.76 -24.73
N SER A 114 5.78 20.68 -24.53
CA SER A 114 5.44 19.39 -25.15
C SER A 114 4.22 18.74 -24.51
N LEU A 115 3.39 18.05 -25.31
CA LEU A 115 2.25 17.27 -24.83
C LEU A 115 2.66 16.23 -23.77
N SER A 116 3.86 15.68 -23.86
CA SER A 116 4.42 14.75 -22.86
C SER A 116 4.63 15.42 -21.51
N ALA A 117 5.15 16.65 -21.46
CA ALA A 117 5.32 17.37 -20.21
C ALA A 117 3.97 17.69 -19.54
N TYR A 118 2.98 18.12 -20.33
CA TYR A 118 1.61 18.28 -19.84
C TYR A 118 1.05 16.95 -19.30
N ALA A 119 1.25 15.85 -20.01
CA ALA A 119 0.80 14.54 -19.57
C ALA A 119 1.46 14.14 -18.24
N GLU A 120 2.78 14.25 -18.10
CA GLU A 120 3.51 13.94 -16.87
C GLU A 120 2.98 14.75 -15.68
N VAL A 121 2.81 16.06 -15.88
CA VAL A 121 2.35 16.99 -14.83
C VAL A 121 0.89 16.70 -14.41
N PHE A 122 -0.02 16.44 -15.36
CA PHE A 122 -1.44 16.26 -15.06
C PHE A 122 -1.86 14.81 -14.73
N LEU A 123 -1.10 13.80 -15.15
CA LEU A 123 -1.53 12.40 -15.02
C LEU A 123 -1.64 11.95 -13.57
N GLN A 124 -0.74 12.41 -12.70
CA GLN A 124 -0.75 12.10 -11.28
C GLN A 124 -1.94 12.72 -10.52
N PRO A 125 -2.21 14.05 -10.58
CA PRO A 125 -3.37 14.63 -9.90
C PRO A 125 -4.71 14.14 -10.48
N VAL A 126 -4.81 13.96 -11.80
CA VAL A 126 -6.02 13.41 -12.43
C VAL A 126 -6.24 11.96 -11.98
N GLY A 127 -5.19 11.12 -12.00
CA GLY A 127 -5.26 9.75 -11.51
C GLY A 127 -5.62 9.67 -10.04
N ALA A 128 -5.09 10.57 -9.20
CA ALA A 128 -5.43 10.70 -7.79
C ALA A 128 -6.91 11.06 -7.57
N MET A 129 -7.46 12.01 -8.33
CA MET A 129 -8.89 12.34 -8.27
C MET A 129 -9.76 11.15 -8.69
N LEU A 130 -9.40 10.47 -9.78
CA LEU A 130 -10.11 9.27 -10.24
C LEU A 130 -10.05 8.15 -9.20
N LEU A 131 -8.93 8.00 -8.50
CA LEU A 131 -8.76 7.04 -7.40
C LEU A 131 -9.75 7.34 -6.27
N VAL A 132 -9.87 8.61 -5.86
CA VAL A 132 -10.84 9.05 -4.84
C VAL A 132 -12.26 8.75 -5.27
N VAL A 133 -12.63 9.10 -6.51
CA VAL A 133 -13.97 8.83 -7.05
C VAL A 133 -14.25 7.33 -7.07
N ALA A 134 -13.32 6.51 -7.56
CA ALA A 134 -13.48 5.06 -7.59
C ALA A 134 -13.63 4.48 -6.18
N ALA A 135 -12.81 4.91 -5.22
CA ALA A 135 -12.86 4.44 -3.84
C ALA A 135 -14.15 4.89 -3.12
N ALA A 136 -14.58 6.14 -3.30
CA ALA A 136 -15.81 6.67 -2.72
C ALA A 136 -17.06 5.96 -3.25
N LEU A 137 -17.06 5.60 -4.55
CA LEU A 137 -18.11 4.81 -5.18
C LEU A 137 -18.00 3.30 -4.90
N GLY A 138 -17.04 2.85 -4.09
CA GLY A 138 -16.81 1.43 -3.78
C GLY A 138 -16.38 0.60 -4.99
N ARG A 139 -15.90 1.24 -6.07
CA ARG A 139 -15.40 0.60 -7.30
C ARG A 139 -13.94 0.16 -7.09
N TRP A 140 -13.74 -0.73 -6.14
CA TRP A 140 -12.41 -1.13 -5.66
C TRP A 140 -11.50 -1.77 -6.72
N THR A 141 -12.06 -2.44 -7.71
CA THR A 141 -11.28 -2.94 -8.86
C THR A 141 -10.67 -1.80 -9.65
N ALA A 142 -11.43 -0.75 -9.92
CA ALA A 142 -10.94 0.45 -10.60
C ALA A 142 -9.94 1.21 -9.72
N ALA A 143 -10.24 1.35 -8.42
CA ALA A 143 -9.32 1.99 -7.47
C ALA A 143 -7.96 1.27 -7.40
N ARG A 144 -7.94 -0.07 -7.38
CA ARG A 144 -6.69 -0.84 -7.43
C ARG A 144 -5.94 -0.68 -8.73
N GLY A 145 -6.65 -0.68 -9.87
CA GLY A 145 -6.05 -0.45 -11.17
C GLY A 145 -5.39 0.93 -11.26
N LEU A 146 -6.10 1.97 -10.81
CA LEU A 146 -5.58 3.35 -10.75
C LEU A 146 -4.40 3.47 -9.79
N ALA A 147 -4.49 2.88 -8.59
CA ALA A 147 -3.39 2.90 -7.64
C ALA A 147 -2.15 2.17 -8.18
N LEU A 148 -2.32 1.00 -8.83
CA LEU A 148 -1.22 0.29 -9.48
C LEU A 148 -0.61 1.13 -10.60
N PHE A 149 -1.43 1.75 -11.44
CA PHE A 149 -0.96 2.64 -12.50
C PHE A 149 -0.13 3.80 -11.94
N LEU A 150 -0.63 4.52 -10.93
CA LEU A 150 0.09 5.59 -10.26
C LEU A 150 1.39 5.09 -9.60
N GLY A 151 1.36 3.92 -8.97
CA GLY A 151 2.54 3.29 -8.37
C GLY A 151 3.61 2.93 -9.41
N VAL A 152 3.21 2.48 -10.60
CA VAL A 152 4.15 2.19 -11.71
C VAL A 152 4.75 3.48 -12.27
N LEU A 153 3.96 4.53 -12.46
CA LEU A 153 4.47 5.84 -12.87
C LEU A 153 5.49 6.39 -11.86
N ALA A 154 5.14 6.34 -10.57
CA ALA A 154 6.02 6.72 -9.47
C ALA A 154 7.35 5.96 -9.48
N LEU A 155 7.34 4.65 -9.74
CA LEU A 155 8.57 3.86 -9.89
C LEU A 155 9.37 4.24 -11.15
N GLY A 156 8.68 4.60 -12.24
CA GLY A 156 9.30 5.09 -13.47
C GLY A 156 10.05 6.40 -13.25
N GLU A 157 9.42 7.37 -12.59
CA GLU A 157 10.03 8.65 -12.22
C GLU A 157 11.23 8.46 -11.30
N LEU A 158 11.08 7.63 -10.26
CA LEU A 158 12.19 7.30 -9.36
C LEU A 158 13.34 6.63 -10.11
N GLY A 159 13.05 5.69 -11.02
CA GLY A 159 14.04 5.05 -11.87
C GLY A 159 14.76 6.05 -12.78
N GLY A 160 14.03 6.99 -13.38
CA GLY A 160 14.58 8.09 -14.18
C GLY A 160 15.57 8.93 -13.37
N ALA A 161 15.18 9.32 -12.14
CA ALA A 161 16.05 10.09 -11.25
C ALA A 161 17.37 9.37 -10.92
N PHE A 162 17.34 8.04 -10.74
CA PHE A 162 18.55 7.23 -10.55
C PHE A 162 19.45 7.21 -11.79
N VAL A 163 18.85 7.14 -12.99
CA VAL A 163 19.58 7.17 -14.27
C VAL A 163 20.21 8.55 -14.50
N ASP A 164 19.46 9.62 -14.27
CA ASP A 164 19.91 11.01 -14.48
C ASP A 164 21.07 11.39 -13.54
N SER A 165 21.00 10.93 -12.29
CA SER A 165 22.08 11.08 -11.31
C SER A 165 23.30 10.18 -11.57
N ARG A 166 23.23 9.30 -12.59
CA ARG A 166 24.24 8.28 -12.90
C ARG A 166 24.63 7.44 -11.68
N PHE A 167 23.71 7.26 -10.74
CA PHE A 167 23.96 6.60 -9.45
C PHE A 167 25.09 7.22 -8.60
N ALA A 168 25.55 8.43 -8.94
CA ALA A 168 26.65 9.11 -8.25
C ALA A 168 26.16 9.93 -7.05
N ASP A 169 24.90 10.38 -7.08
CA ASP A 169 24.27 11.17 -6.03
C ASP A 169 22.91 10.58 -5.66
N LEU A 170 22.71 10.32 -4.36
CA LEU A 170 21.45 9.81 -3.80
C LEU A 170 20.49 10.92 -3.40
N TRP A 171 20.94 12.18 -3.39
CA TRP A 171 20.09 13.31 -3.00
C TRP A 171 18.91 13.46 -3.96
N TRP A 172 19.15 13.51 -5.28
CA TRP A 172 18.08 13.68 -6.25
C TRP A 172 17.09 12.50 -6.30
N PRO A 173 17.53 11.22 -6.39
CA PRO A 173 16.60 10.09 -6.29
C PRO A 173 15.85 10.03 -4.96
N GLY A 174 16.48 10.43 -3.85
CA GLY A 174 15.81 10.49 -2.56
C GLY A 174 14.73 11.58 -2.51
N TYR A 175 14.99 12.74 -3.10
CA TYR A 175 14.03 13.83 -3.27
C TYR A 175 12.86 13.46 -4.19
N ILE A 176 13.10 12.71 -5.27
CA ILE A 176 12.00 12.18 -6.09
C ILE A 176 11.27 11.06 -5.33
N GLY A 177 12.00 10.21 -4.61
CA GLY A 177 11.46 9.09 -3.83
C GLY A 177 10.48 9.53 -2.74
N MET A 178 10.73 10.65 -2.07
CA MET A 178 9.81 11.17 -1.04
C MET A 178 8.43 11.53 -1.60
N ALA A 179 8.35 12.05 -2.83
CA ALA A 179 7.09 12.41 -3.48
C ALA A 179 6.39 11.19 -4.12
N THR A 180 7.16 10.23 -4.62
CA THR A 180 6.65 9.12 -5.46
C THR A 180 6.33 7.85 -4.67
N LEU A 181 7.12 7.51 -3.64
CA LEU A 181 6.92 6.28 -2.85
C LEU A 181 5.56 6.17 -2.14
N PRO A 182 4.87 7.25 -1.71
CA PRO A 182 3.50 7.13 -1.18
C PRO A 182 2.53 6.45 -2.14
N PHE A 183 2.67 6.67 -3.47
CA PHE A 183 1.84 6.01 -4.48
C PHE A 183 2.17 4.53 -4.61
N VAL A 184 3.45 4.18 -4.52
CA VAL A 184 3.90 2.78 -4.50
C VAL A 184 3.32 2.05 -3.29
N PHE A 185 3.39 2.65 -2.10
CA PHE A 185 2.80 2.07 -0.90
C PHE A 185 1.28 2.00 -0.97
N ALA A 186 0.60 3.02 -1.50
CA ALA A 186 -0.84 2.97 -1.73
C ALA A 186 -1.23 1.82 -2.66
N ALA A 187 -0.50 1.62 -3.77
CA ALA A 187 -0.71 0.51 -4.70
C ALA A 187 -0.56 -0.84 -4.00
N LEU A 188 0.55 -1.04 -3.27
CA LEU A 188 0.83 -2.29 -2.56
C LEU A 188 -0.24 -2.57 -1.50
N LEU A 189 -0.62 -1.58 -0.69
CA LEU A 189 -1.63 -1.73 0.35
C LEU A 189 -3.02 -2.05 -0.23
N LEU A 190 -3.41 -1.40 -1.33
CA LEU A 190 -4.71 -1.64 -1.99
C LEU A 190 -4.77 -3.00 -2.70
N LEU A 191 -3.67 -3.45 -3.31
CA LEU A 191 -3.57 -4.79 -3.93
C LEU A 191 -3.56 -5.90 -2.87
N ALA A 192 -2.91 -5.64 -1.74
CA ALA A 192 -2.81 -6.56 -0.62
C ALA A 192 -4.15 -6.70 0.14
N ALA A 193 -4.98 -5.65 0.17
CA ALA A 193 -6.29 -5.70 0.83
C ALA A 193 -7.16 -6.84 0.25
N PRO A 194 -7.86 -7.64 1.08
CA PRO A 194 -8.80 -8.65 0.61
C PRO A 194 -10.06 -8.00 0.02
N ALA A 195 -10.44 -8.38 -1.21
CA ALA A 195 -11.51 -7.72 -1.98
C ALA A 195 -12.90 -7.88 -1.33
N ASP A 196 -13.14 -9.02 -0.70
CA ASP A 196 -14.35 -9.40 0.01
C ASP A 196 -14.60 -8.55 1.27
N LEU A 197 -13.55 -7.95 1.84
CA LEU A 197 -13.65 -7.10 3.03
C LEU A 197 -13.67 -5.60 2.72
N LEU A 198 -13.49 -5.21 1.46
CA LEU A 198 -13.50 -3.81 1.10
C LEU A 198 -14.90 -3.21 1.32
N PRO A 199 -14.99 -1.99 1.85
CA PRO A 199 -16.27 -1.43 2.26
C PRO A 199 -17.16 -1.21 1.03
N ARG A 200 -18.42 -1.60 1.16
CA ARG A 200 -19.46 -1.30 0.17
C ARG A 200 -19.70 0.21 0.08
N PRO A 201 -20.15 0.71 -1.08
CA PRO A 201 -20.46 2.12 -1.24
C PRO A 201 -21.50 2.55 -0.20
N SER A 202 -21.12 3.52 0.64
CA SER A 202 -21.95 4.11 1.69
C SER A 202 -21.49 5.54 1.96
N LEU A 203 -22.37 6.38 2.50
CA LEU A 203 -21.99 7.75 2.90
C LEU A 203 -20.83 7.75 3.90
N ARG A 204 -20.78 6.75 4.80
CA ARG A 204 -19.71 6.60 5.78
C ARG A 204 -18.37 6.25 5.11
N SER A 205 -18.36 5.32 4.15
CA SER A 205 -17.12 4.94 3.45
C SER A 205 -16.64 6.07 2.54
N GLY A 206 -17.54 6.73 1.80
CA GLY A 206 -17.21 7.90 1.00
C GLY A 206 -16.69 9.06 1.85
N GLY A 207 -17.36 9.35 2.97
CA GLY A 207 -16.92 10.35 3.95
C GLY A 207 -15.55 10.04 4.54
N LEU A 208 -15.22 8.77 4.80
CA LEU A 208 -13.88 8.37 5.25
C LEU A 208 -12.81 8.63 4.19
N VAL A 209 -13.08 8.32 2.91
CA VAL A 209 -12.15 8.61 1.80
C VAL A 209 -11.92 10.12 1.72
N VAL A 210 -12.97 10.93 1.71
CA VAL A 210 -12.87 12.40 1.63
C VAL A 210 -12.16 13.00 2.84
N ALA A 211 -12.49 12.55 4.05
CA ALA A 211 -11.79 12.98 5.26
C ALA A 211 -10.29 12.64 5.19
N SER A 212 -9.95 11.51 4.57
CA SER A 212 -8.56 11.10 4.38
C SER A 212 -7.86 11.94 3.30
N VAL A 213 -8.56 12.44 2.27
CA VAL A 213 -8.02 13.46 1.34
C VAL A 213 -7.60 14.70 2.11
N VAL A 214 -8.47 15.23 2.98
CA VAL A 214 -8.13 16.40 3.80
C VAL A 214 -6.93 16.10 4.72
N ALA A 215 -6.93 14.95 5.39
CA ALA A 215 -5.83 14.56 6.25
C ALA A 215 -4.50 14.41 5.50
N GLY A 216 -4.51 13.79 4.32
CA GLY A 216 -3.33 13.66 3.46
C GLY A 216 -2.81 15.02 2.98
N ALA A 217 -3.73 15.92 2.60
CA ALA A 217 -3.36 17.27 2.20
C ALA A 217 -2.73 18.07 3.34
N LEU A 218 -3.29 17.96 4.55
CA LEU A 218 -2.73 18.58 5.75
C LEU A 218 -1.36 18.00 6.11
N LEU A 219 -1.17 16.68 5.97
CA LEU A 219 0.12 16.03 6.22
C LEU A 219 1.19 16.55 5.25
N GLU A 220 0.89 16.58 3.96
CA GLU A 220 1.82 17.09 2.94
C GLU A 220 2.16 18.58 3.18
N THR A 221 1.13 19.39 3.48
CA THR A 221 1.33 20.82 3.82
C THR A 221 2.18 20.98 5.08
N ALA A 222 1.98 20.12 6.08
CA ALA A 222 2.74 20.15 7.33
C ALA A 222 4.17 19.61 7.18
N GLN A 223 4.44 18.86 6.12
CA GLN A 223 5.78 18.37 5.81
C GLN A 223 6.62 19.39 5.05
N ARG A 224 5.98 20.28 4.27
CA ARG A 224 6.56 21.51 3.67
C ARG A 224 8.03 21.34 3.24
N TRP A 225 8.24 20.32 2.42
CA TRP A 225 9.52 19.67 2.19
C TRP A 225 10.66 20.57 1.69
N ASP A 226 10.31 21.67 1.03
CA ASP A 226 11.25 22.59 0.40
C ASP A 226 11.66 23.77 1.29
N ASP A 227 11.01 23.94 2.45
CA ASP A 227 11.31 25.05 3.36
C ASP A 227 12.46 24.67 4.31
N THR A 228 13.67 25.05 3.93
CA THR A 228 14.91 24.80 4.72
C THR A 228 15.05 25.70 5.95
N ASN A 229 14.08 26.57 6.22
CA ASN A 229 14.17 27.58 7.28
C ASN A 229 13.74 27.11 8.68
N PHE A 230 13.38 25.84 8.86
CA PHE A 230 12.85 25.36 10.14
C PHE A 230 13.94 24.69 11.02
N PRO A 231 14.46 25.37 12.07
CA PRO A 231 15.48 24.81 12.96
C PRO A 231 15.03 23.62 13.83
N VAL A 232 13.78 23.14 13.68
CA VAL A 232 13.18 22.02 14.44
C VAL A 232 12.89 20.80 13.56
N ASP A 233 13.29 20.84 12.29
CA ASP A 233 12.91 19.88 11.24
C ASP A 233 13.19 18.42 11.62
N ARG A 234 14.35 18.14 12.21
CA ARG A 234 14.71 16.77 12.60
C ARG A 234 13.71 16.10 13.52
N GLN A 235 13.36 16.80 14.59
CA GLN A 235 12.49 16.27 15.63
C GLN A 235 11.07 16.07 15.09
N TRP A 236 10.65 16.97 14.19
CA TRP A 236 9.38 16.89 13.48
C TRP A 236 9.30 15.64 12.60
N PHE A 237 10.32 15.35 11.79
CA PHE A 237 10.34 14.13 10.95
C PHE A 237 10.40 12.85 11.77
N VAL A 238 11.13 12.85 12.89
CA VAL A 238 11.12 11.71 13.82
C VAL A 238 9.73 11.51 14.42
N LEU A 239 9.04 12.59 14.80
CA LEU A 239 7.67 12.52 15.32
C LEU A 239 6.68 11.99 14.27
N MET A 240 6.79 12.46 13.01
CA MET A 240 5.99 12.03 11.86
C MET A 240 6.22 10.57 11.45
N LEU A 241 7.31 9.95 11.91
CA LEU A 241 7.56 8.52 11.76
C LEU A 241 7.12 7.73 13.00
N ALA A 242 7.48 8.19 14.20
CA ALA A 242 7.27 7.48 15.45
C ALA A 242 5.78 7.44 15.85
N ALA A 243 5.05 8.55 15.72
CA ALA A 243 3.63 8.61 16.10
C ALA A 243 2.76 7.64 15.29
N PRO A 244 2.78 7.61 13.94
CA PRO A 244 2.00 6.64 13.19
C PRO A 244 2.47 5.20 13.37
N LEU A 245 3.76 4.98 13.65
CA LEU A 245 4.28 3.66 13.97
C LEU A 245 3.74 3.15 15.33
N VAL A 246 3.69 3.98 16.37
CA VAL A 246 3.05 3.65 17.65
C VAL A 246 1.57 3.33 17.44
N LEU A 247 0.88 4.10 16.60
CA LEU A 247 -0.51 3.80 16.21
C LEU A 247 -0.61 2.44 15.50
N ALA A 248 0.25 2.14 14.53
CA ALA A 248 0.30 0.85 13.82
C ALA A 248 0.50 -0.34 14.79
N LEU A 249 1.38 -0.19 15.79
CA LEU A 249 1.65 -1.19 16.81
C LEU A 249 0.44 -1.48 17.72
N THR A 250 -0.59 -0.63 17.75
CA THR A 250 -1.85 -0.94 18.45
C THR A 250 -2.60 -2.15 17.87
N ALA A 251 -2.24 -2.60 16.66
CA ALA A 251 -2.71 -3.85 16.07
C ALA A 251 -2.37 -5.06 16.95
N LEU A 252 -1.21 -5.02 17.64
CA LEU A 252 -0.79 -6.07 18.58
C LEU A 252 -1.74 -6.20 19.78
N ARG A 253 -2.49 -5.13 20.09
CA ARG A 253 -3.53 -5.11 21.14
C ARG A 253 -4.94 -5.31 20.59
N GLY A 254 -5.07 -5.71 19.32
CA GLY A 254 -6.37 -5.90 18.65
C GLY A 254 -7.11 -4.60 18.30
N ARG A 255 -6.51 -3.41 18.51
CA ARG A 255 -7.12 -2.12 18.17
C ARG A 255 -6.88 -1.80 16.70
N ARG A 256 -7.79 -2.21 15.83
CA ARG A 256 -7.59 -2.14 14.38
C ARG A 256 -7.72 -0.74 13.78
N VAL A 257 -8.61 0.10 14.30
CA VAL A 257 -8.84 1.44 13.74
C VAL A 257 -7.63 2.37 13.92
N PRO A 258 -7.06 2.53 15.14
CA PRO A 258 -5.85 3.34 15.29
C PRO A 258 -4.67 2.77 14.51
N ALA A 259 -4.55 1.43 14.45
CA ALA A 259 -3.55 0.80 13.61
C ALA A 259 -3.71 1.10 12.12
N ALA A 260 -4.95 1.12 11.61
CA ALA A 260 -5.21 1.45 10.21
C ALA A 260 -4.80 2.89 9.90
N VAL A 261 -5.14 3.83 10.79
CA VAL A 261 -4.69 5.23 10.70
C VAL A 261 -3.16 5.29 10.71
N GLY A 262 -2.52 4.60 11.65
CA GLY A 262 -1.06 4.54 11.74
C GLY A 262 -0.41 4.04 10.46
N VAL A 263 -0.91 2.94 9.87
CA VAL A 263 -0.39 2.41 8.61
C VAL A 263 -0.61 3.37 7.43
N ALA A 264 -1.80 3.97 7.33
CA ALA A 264 -2.09 4.92 6.24
C ALA A 264 -1.23 6.18 6.34
N VAL A 265 -1.09 6.75 7.53
CA VAL A 265 -0.23 7.92 7.77
C VAL A 265 1.23 7.56 7.51
N LEU A 266 1.71 6.41 8.02
CA LEU A 266 3.10 5.98 7.80
C LEU A 266 3.42 5.80 6.32
N ALA A 267 2.49 5.26 5.53
CA ALA A 267 2.68 5.10 4.08
C ALA A 267 2.82 6.44 3.35
N VAL A 268 2.20 7.51 3.84
CA VAL A 268 2.35 8.86 3.28
C VAL A 268 3.60 9.54 3.82
N THR A 269 3.86 9.47 5.13
CA THR A 269 4.89 10.29 5.78
C THR A 269 6.27 9.66 5.81
N ALA A 270 6.39 8.33 5.77
CA ALA A 270 7.67 7.65 5.98
C ALA A 270 8.71 7.96 4.89
N PRO A 271 8.40 7.97 3.58
CA PRO A 271 9.39 8.28 2.54
C PRO A 271 10.16 9.57 2.80
N GLY A 272 9.46 10.70 2.91
CA GLY A 272 10.15 11.97 3.11
C GLY A 272 10.66 12.16 4.53
N SER A 273 10.04 11.58 5.56
CA SER A 273 10.61 11.63 6.92
C SER A 273 11.96 10.90 6.98
N LEU A 274 12.07 9.72 6.36
CA LEU A 274 13.33 8.99 6.27
C LEU A 274 14.37 9.72 5.43
N PHE A 275 13.97 10.30 4.29
CA PHE A 275 14.86 11.09 3.45
C PHE A 275 15.41 12.32 4.18
N ASN A 276 14.57 13.07 4.90
CA ASN A 276 15.03 14.24 5.64
C ASN A 276 15.91 13.87 6.84
N ILE A 277 15.56 12.80 7.58
CA ILE A 277 16.45 12.29 8.64
C ILE A 277 17.81 11.91 8.05
N TRP A 278 17.85 11.26 6.88
CA TRP A 278 19.09 10.94 6.17
C TRP A 278 19.86 12.21 5.77
N ARG A 279 19.18 13.18 5.14
CA ARG A 279 19.73 14.46 4.66
C ARG A 279 20.39 15.23 5.80
N GLU A 280 19.66 15.41 6.90
CA GLU A 280 20.14 16.15 8.07
C GLU A 280 21.22 15.41 8.86
N SER A 281 21.22 14.08 8.81
CA SER A 281 22.27 13.27 9.43
C SER A 281 23.59 13.32 8.64
N ARG A 282 23.64 13.99 7.47
CA ARG A 282 24.81 13.98 6.57
C ARG A 282 25.14 12.56 6.06
N GLY A 283 24.13 11.72 5.85
CA GLY A 283 24.26 10.39 5.24
C GLY A 283 24.11 9.19 6.18
N ILE A 284 24.26 7.99 5.59
CA ILE A 284 23.95 6.69 6.23
C ILE A 284 24.86 6.39 7.44
N SER A 285 26.12 6.83 7.38
CA SER A 285 27.13 6.61 8.43
C SER A 285 26.70 7.17 9.80
N HIS A 286 25.96 8.29 9.82
CA HIS A 286 25.46 8.93 11.04
C HIS A 286 24.01 8.55 11.39
N LEU A 287 23.32 7.91 10.45
CA LEU A 287 21.97 7.40 10.64
C LEU A 287 21.93 6.27 11.69
N ALA A 288 22.95 5.41 11.73
CA ALA A 288 23.02 4.33 12.72
C ALA A 288 23.00 4.84 14.17
N GLN A 289 23.72 5.92 14.45
CA GLN A 289 23.80 6.52 15.79
C GLN A 289 22.48 7.15 16.24
N THR A 290 21.65 7.57 15.29
CA THR A 290 20.39 8.28 15.55
C THR A 290 19.16 7.38 15.43
N ALA A 291 19.24 6.33 14.62
CA ALA A 291 18.22 5.29 14.51
C ALA A 291 18.24 4.32 15.70
N ALA A 292 19.41 4.07 16.31
CA ALA A 292 19.54 3.15 17.45
C ALA A 292 18.54 3.43 18.60
N PRO A 293 18.42 4.65 19.17
CA PRO A 293 17.47 4.92 20.24
C PRO A 293 16.02 4.73 19.80
N VAL A 294 15.68 5.10 18.56
CA VAL A 294 14.33 4.92 18.01
C VAL A 294 14.00 3.43 17.88
N VAL A 295 14.90 2.63 17.33
CA VAL A 295 14.74 1.17 17.22
C VAL A 295 14.60 0.52 18.59
N ILE A 296 15.38 0.96 19.59
CA ILE A 296 15.27 0.47 20.98
C ILE A 296 13.90 0.79 21.56
N VAL A 297 13.42 2.03 21.42
CA VAL A 297 12.09 2.44 21.90
C VAL A 297 11.00 1.62 21.20
N LEU A 298 11.09 1.43 19.89
CA LEU A 298 10.13 0.64 19.12
C LEU A 298 10.15 -0.84 19.52
N ALA A 299 11.33 -1.41 19.73
CA ALA A 299 11.48 -2.77 20.24
C ALA A 299 10.86 -2.90 21.63
N MET A 300 11.08 -1.94 22.54
CA MET A 300 10.45 -1.91 23.85
C MET A 300 8.93 -1.81 23.76
N VAL A 301 8.39 -0.93 22.92
CA VAL A 301 6.95 -0.79 22.71
C VAL A 301 6.36 -2.08 22.14
N ALA A 302 7.02 -2.70 21.16
CA ALA A 302 6.60 -3.97 20.58
C ALA A 302 6.64 -5.10 21.60
N LEU A 303 7.70 -5.20 22.41
CA LEU A 303 7.85 -6.19 23.48
C LEU A 303 6.79 -6.01 24.57
N VAL A 304 6.53 -4.78 25.01
CA VAL A 304 5.47 -4.48 26.00
C VAL A 304 4.09 -4.79 25.42
N ALA A 305 3.83 -4.43 24.16
CA ALA A 305 2.57 -4.74 23.50
C ALA A 305 2.37 -6.26 23.35
N TYR A 306 3.41 -7.00 23.00
CA TYR A 306 3.39 -8.45 22.86
C TYR A 306 3.24 -9.18 24.21
N GLY A 307 3.99 -8.75 25.23
CA GLY A 307 3.97 -9.34 26.57
C GLY A 307 2.63 -9.17 27.29
N LEU A 308 1.96 -8.03 27.11
CA LEU A 308 0.62 -7.80 27.66
C LEU A 308 -0.46 -8.62 26.95
N GLY A 309 -0.30 -8.92 25.65
CA GLY A 309 -1.24 -9.73 24.88
C GLY A 309 -1.25 -11.22 25.28
N ARG A 310 -0.10 -11.76 25.69
CA ARG A 310 0.03 -13.16 26.13
C ARG A 310 -0.54 -13.44 27.52
N ARG A 311 -0.68 -12.43 28.39
CA ARG A 311 -1.19 -12.59 29.76
C ARG A 311 -2.72 -12.66 29.85
N ARG A 312 -3.41 -12.98 28.75
CA ARG A 312 -4.84 -13.32 28.77
C ARG A 312 -5.07 -14.84 28.53
N PRO A 313 -4.54 -15.75 29.38
CA PRO A 313 -5.04 -17.10 29.44
C PRO A 313 -6.42 -17.09 30.12
N GLU A 314 -7.40 -17.66 29.42
CA GLU A 314 -8.52 -18.41 29.98
C GLU A 314 -9.19 -17.82 31.23
N ARG A 315 -10.20 -16.96 31.02
CA ARG A 315 -11.40 -17.09 31.85
C ARG A 315 -12.14 -18.35 31.40
N VAL A 316 -11.66 -19.48 31.89
CA VAL A 316 -12.43 -20.71 32.03
C VAL A 316 -13.25 -20.56 33.30
N GLY A 317 -14.57 -20.73 33.17
CA GLY A 317 -15.47 -21.09 34.28
C GLY A 317 -16.25 -19.95 34.93
N ALA A 318 -17.45 -19.68 34.40
CA ALA A 318 -18.74 -19.80 35.10
C ALA A 318 -19.87 -19.64 34.09
#